data_AF-X0U0S4-F1
#
_entry.id   AF-X0U0S4-F1
#
_cell.length_a   1.000
_cell.length_b   1.000
_cell.length_c   1.000
_cell.angle_alpha   90.00
_cell.angle_beta   90.00
_cell.angle_gamma   90.00
#
_symmetry.space_group_name_H-M   'P 1'
#
loop_
_entity.id
_entity.type
_entity.pdbx_description
1 polymer ?
#
loop_
_entity_poly.entity_id
_entity_poly.type
_entity_poly.pdbx_seq_one_letter_code
_entity_poly.pdbx_strand_id
1 'polypeptide(L)'
;DLFLLDSTRSVVHAASTDYQGGMQDPFETIDSGAYNDEGSSLVVIHYSGEGRYLHLNTHRGRLEIATDGQIGGHTAAAAAISVAAVDVGESQGAFTGGPDNPVEWFSSDGPRRIYFDPPGVPVTPGNFGSSGGKLRAKPDLAAADGVSTSTPGFSTFYGTSAAAPHAAAIAGLVLERYPTLNPYQVRVAMRATALDIEAAGDDRDSGTGIIDPVAALQLGPSFFSVRALPHAGGLAVIALGIAFSARRMLRRIQGRTQSS
;
A
#
# COMPACT_ATOMS: atom_id res chain seq x y z
N ASP A 1 -20.45 17.01 -11.67
CA ASP A 1 -20.22 18.35 -11.10
C ASP A 1 -19.62 18.26 -9.71
N LEU A 2 -18.47 18.90 -9.55
CA LEU A 2 -17.69 18.99 -8.32
C LEU A 2 -17.65 20.45 -7.87
N PHE A 3 -17.98 20.70 -6.60
CA PHE A 3 -17.99 22.03 -6.02
C PHE A 3 -17.16 22.08 -4.74
N LEU A 4 -16.43 23.18 -4.55
CA LEU A 4 -15.88 23.61 -3.27
C LEU A 4 -16.77 24.73 -2.73
N LEU A 5 -17.35 24.52 -1.56
CA LEU A 5 -18.22 25.47 -0.90
C LEU A 5 -17.57 25.97 0.40
N ASP A 6 -17.95 27.17 0.82
CA ASP A 6 -17.59 27.69 2.14
C ASP A 6 -18.15 26.83 3.28
N SER A 7 -17.75 27.13 4.52
CA SER A 7 -18.18 26.37 5.71
C SER A 7 -19.69 26.39 5.96
N THR A 8 -20.40 27.40 5.47
CA THR A 8 -21.87 27.50 5.58
C THR A 8 -22.61 26.87 4.39
N ARG A 9 -21.88 26.42 3.36
CA ARG A 9 -22.42 25.89 2.10
C ARG A 9 -23.33 26.88 1.37
N SER A 10 -23.10 28.18 1.55
CA SER A 10 -23.85 29.27 0.93
C SER A 10 -23.10 29.94 -0.22
N VAL A 11 -21.78 29.81 -0.25
CA VAL A 11 -20.90 30.38 -1.28
C VAL A 11 -20.13 29.27 -1.98
N VAL A 12 -20.12 29.31 -3.32
CA VAL A 12 -19.27 28.45 -4.15
C VAL A 12 -17.92 29.13 -4.34
N HIS A 13 -16.85 28.53 -3.83
CA HIS A 13 -15.47 28.98 -4.03
C HIS A 13 -14.91 28.50 -5.37
N ALA A 14 -15.20 27.26 -5.75
CA ALA A 14 -14.79 26.70 -7.04
C ALA A 14 -15.82 25.66 -7.51
N ALA A 15 -15.91 25.47 -8.83
CA ALA A 15 -16.81 24.51 -9.45
C ALA A 15 -16.19 23.92 -10.72
N SER A 16 -16.49 22.65 -10.97
CA SER A 16 -16.30 21.96 -12.24
C SER A 16 -17.66 21.41 -12.67
N THR A 17 -18.16 21.89 -13.80
CA THR A 17 -19.50 21.57 -14.32
C THR A 17 -19.43 21.16 -15.79
N ASP A 18 -18.27 20.67 -16.23
CA ASP A 18 -18.05 20.30 -17.62
C ASP A 18 -18.85 19.04 -17.97
N TYR A 19 -19.51 19.08 -19.13
CA TYR A 19 -20.35 17.97 -19.57
C TYR A 19 -19.51 16.74 -19.94
N GLN A 20 -19.64 15.66 -19.16
CA GLN A 20 -19.02 14.37 -19.41
C GLN A 20 -19.91 13.51 -20.32
N GLY A 21 -19.70 13.61 -21.63
CA GLY A 21 -20.49 12.91 -22.66
C GLY A 21 -20.00 11.50 -23.00
N GLY A 22 -19.00 11.00 -22.27
CA GLY A 22 -18.39 9.68 -22.50
C GLY A 22 -17.28 9.65 -23.56
N MET A 23 -16.91 10.80 -24.12
CA MET A 23 -15.74 10.94 -25.03
C MET A 23 -14.54 11.62 -24.35
N GLN A 24 -14.76 12.31 -23.23
CA GLN A 24 -13.71 12.94 -22.44
C GLN A 24 -13.13 11.98 -21.41
N ASP A 25 -12.02 12.38 -20.80
CA ASP A 25 -11.46 11.66 -19.67
C ASP A 25 -12.45 11.68 -18.49
N PRO A 26 -12.68 10.55 -17.80
CA PRO A 26 -13.72 10.41 -16.79
C PRO A 26 -13.29 11.00 -15.44
N PHE A 27 -12.86 12.25 -15.42
CA PHE A 27 -12.56 13.00 -14.20
C PHE A 27 -13.03 14.45 -14.31
N GLU A 28 -13.29 15.05 -13.15
CA GLU A 28 -13.52 16.47 -12.97
C GLU A 28 -12.46 16.99 -11.99
N THR A 29 -12.08 18.26 -12.13
CA THR A 29 -11.10 18.89 -11.25
C THR A 29 -11.49 20.33 -10.97
N ILE A 30 -11.17 20.79 -9.78
CA ILE A 30 -11.25 22.19 -9.37
C ILE A 30 -9.88 22.62 -8.86
N ASP A 31 -9.57 23.90 -9.01
CA ASP A 31 -8.36 24.50 -8.44
C ASP A 31 -8.75 25.32 -7.21
N SER A 32 -8.23 24.92 -6.04
CA SER A 32 -8.45 25.61 -4.78
C SER A 32 -7.29 26.51 -4.35
N GLY A 33 -6.24 26.67 -5.16
CA GLY A 33 -4.99 27.35 -4.78
C GLY A 33 -5.13 28.82 -4.35
N ALA A 34 -6.26 29.45 -4.61
CA ALA A 34 -6.59 30.81 -4.15
C ALA A 34 -7.28 30.86 -2.77
N TYR A 35 -7.62 29.71 -2.18
CA TYR A 35 -8.48 29.62 -1.00
C TYR A 35 -7.79 28.89 0.16
N ASN A 36 -8.19 29.23 1.39
CA ASN A 36 -7.97 28.37 2.53
C ASN A 36 -9.14 27.40 2.62
N ASP A 37 -8.90 26.14 2.28
CA ASP A 37 -9.93 25.10 2.26
C ASP A 37 -10.31 24.60 3.66
N GLU A 38 -9.67 25.11 4.72
CA GLU A 38 -10.01 24.75 6.09
C GLU A 38 -11.49 25.09 6.40
N GLY A 39 -12.25 24.06 6.82
CA GLY A 39 -13.69 24.17 7.07
C GLY A 39 -14.56 24.24 5.81
N SER A 40 -13.99 24.21 4.61
CA SER A 40 -14.75 24.16 3.36
C SER A 40 -15.34 22.78 3.09
N SER A 41 -16.42 22.70 2.31
CA SER A 41 -17.08 21.46 1.92
C SER A 41 -16.84 21.13 0.44
N LEU A 42 -16.36 19.92 0.16
CA LEU A 42 -16.39 19.35 -1.19
C LEU A 42 -17.73 18.64 -1.42
N VAL A 43 -18.44 19.03 -2.46
CA VAL A 43 -19.76 18.49 -2.81
C VAL A 43 -19.72 17.97 -4.24
N VAL A 44 -20.10 16.70 -4.40
CA VAL A 44 -20.32 16.11 -5.71
C VAL A 44 -21.82 16.03 -5.97
N ILE A 45 -22.27 16.70 -7.02
CA ILE A 45 -23.67 16.70 -7.43
C ILE A 45 -23.81 15.79 -8.64
N HIS A 46 -24.71 14.81 -8.50
CA HIS A 46 -25.14 13.98 -9.61
C HIS A 46 -26.12 14.77 -10.48
N TYR A 47 -25.59 15.42 -11.52
CA TYR A 47 -26.38 16.23 -12.46
C TYR A 47 -27.41 15.38 -13.22
N SER A 48 -26.98 14.26 -13.80
CA SER A 48 -27.84 13.28 -14.47
C SER A 48 -27.10 11.96 -14.72
N GLY A 49 -27.84 10.90 -15.05
CA GLY A 49 -27.29 9.59 -15.40
C GLY A 49 -27.53 8.52 -14.34
N GLU A 50 -26.77 7.43 -14.43
CA GLU A 50 -26.76 6.37 -13.41
C GLU A 50 -25.68 6.65 -12.38
N GLY A 51 -26.00 6.45 -11.10
CA GLY A 51 -25.05 6.64 -10.00
C GLY A 51 -23.81 5.77 -10.18
N ARG A 52 -22.63 6.38 -10.05
CA ARG A 52 -21.33 5.71 -10.09
C ARG A 52 -20.59 5.93 -8.79
N TYR A 53 -19.73 4.98 -8.44
CA TYR A 53 -18.72 5.21 -7.42
C TYR A 53 -17.69 6.19 -7.97
N LEU A 54 -17.54 7.31 -7.27
CA LEU A 54 -16.58 8.34 -7.59
C LEU A 54 -15.47 8.30 -6.56
N HIS A 55 -14.24 8.42 -7.01
CA HIS A 55 -13.10 8.57 -6.13
C HIS A 55 -12.75 10.06 -6.06
N LEU A 56 -12.86 10.63 -4.85
CA LEU A 56 -12.41 11.98 -4.59
C LEU A 56 -10.95 11.95 -4.14
N ASN A 57 -10.10 12.68 -4.86
CA ASN A 57 -8.69 12.82 -4.54
C ASN A 57 -8.39 14.31 -4.29
N THR A 58 -7.85 14.61 -3.12
CA THR A 58 -7.49 15.97 -2.71
C THR A 58 -6.01 16.28 -2.94
N HIS A 59 -5.28 15.39 -3.61
CA HIS A 59 -3.84 15.44 -3.81
C HIS A 59 -3.08 15.57 -2.47
N ARG A 60 -2.63 16.78 -2.13
CA ARG A 60 -1.93 17.08 -0.87
C ARG A 60 -2.86 17.62 0.22
N GLY A 61 -4.11 17.93 -0.12
CA GLY A 61 -5.13 18.33 0.83
C GLY A 61 -5.60 17.15 1.68
N ARG A 62 -6.11 17.45 2.87
CA ARG A 62 -6.64 16.44 3.81
C ARG A 62 -8.13 16.65 4.00
N LEU A 63 -8.89 15.58 3.84
CA LEU A 63 -10.30 15.57 4.21
C LEU A 63 -10.42 15.31 5.71
N GLU A 64 -11.28 16.08 6.39
CA GLU A 64 -11.69 15.78 7.77
C GLU A 64 -12.38 14.41 7.84
N ILE A 65 -13.26 14.16 6.86
CA ILE A 65 -13.92 12.86 6.68
C ILE A 65 -13.23 12.16 5.51
N ALA A 66 -12.21 11.37 5.83
CA ALA A 66 -11.46 10.60 4.84
C ALA A 66 -12.31 9.48 4.23
N THR A 67 -12.00 9.14 2.98
CA THR A 67 -12.52 7.94 2.32
C THR A 67 -11.35 7.04 1.99
N ASP A 68 -11.55 5.74 2.15
CA ASP A 68 -10.54 4.74 1.85
C ASP A 68 -10.14 4.73 0.37
N GLY A 69 -8.90 4.32 0.10
CA GLY A 69 -8.46 3.94 -1.25
C GLY A 69 -7.90 5.08 -2.08
N GLN A 70 -7.09 5.95 -1.46
CA GLN A 70 -6.31 7.00 -2.12
C GLN A 70 -5.24 6.46 -3.07
N ILE A 71 -4.83 5.19 -2.93
CA ILE A 71 -4.00 4.50 -3.91
C ILE A 71 -4.67 4.48 -5.29
N GLY A 72 -4.02 5.11 -6.27
CA GLY A 72 -4.49 5.21 -7.66
C GLY A 72 -3.38 4.99 -8.69
N GLY A 73 -3.73 4.95 -9.97
CA GLY A 73 -2.76 4.87 -11.07
C GLY A 73 -1.87 3.61 -11.03
N HIS A 74 -0.58 3.77 -11.33
CA HIS A 74 0.37 2.66 -11.47
C HIS A 74 0.57 1.85 -10.18
N THR A 75 0.58 2.50 -9.01
CA THR A 75 0.75 1.82 -7.72
C THR A 75 -0.44 0.89 -7.40
N ALA A 76 -1.62 1.21 -7.93
CA ALA A 76 -2.80 0.36 -7.83
C ALA A 76 -2.76 -0.87 -8.76
N ALA A 77 -1.79 -1.00 -9.68
CA ALA A 77 -1.75 -2.11 -10.63
C ALA A 77 -1.56 -3.46 -9.92
N ALA A 78 -2.25 -4.50 -10.38
CA ALA A 78 -2.23 -5.82 -9.72
C ALA A 78 -0.82 -6.44 -9.69
N ALA A 79 -0.02 -6.21 -10.73
CA ALA A 79 1.34 -6.74 -10.85
C ALA A 79 2.41 -5.83 -10.22
N ALA A 80 2.09 -4.57 -9.89
CA ALA A 80 3.03 -3.67 -9.23
C ALA A 80 3.23 -4.08 -7.76
N ILE A 81 4.37 -3.71 -7.20
CA ILE A 81 4.60 -3.68 -5.75
C ILE A 81 4.36 -2.23 -5.33
N SER A 82 3.32 -2.03 -4.53
CA SER A 82 2.94 -0.74 -3.95
C SER A 82 3.58 -0.60 -2.59
N VAL A 83 4.19 0.56 -2.33
CA VAL A 83 5.08 0.79 -1.19
C VAL A 83 4.59 2.01 -0.41
N ALA A 84 4.19 1.80 0.84
CA ALA A 84 3.95 2.87 1.80
C ALA A 84 5.26 3.45 2.35
N ALA A 85 5.21 4.67 2.87
CA ALA A 85 6.35 5.37 3.46
C ALA A 85 6.30 5.30 4.99
N VAL A 86 7.46 5.16 5.62
CA VAL A 86 7.64 5.13 7.08
C VAL A 86 8.93 5.89 7.41
N ASP A 87 8.82 6.88 8.30
CA ASP A 87 9.94 7.76 8.62
C ASP A 87 11.04 7.02 9.37
N VAL A 88 12.25 7.03 8.81
CA VAL A 88 13.44 6.50 9.48
C VAL A 88 13.80 7.29 10.75
N GLY A 89 13.39 8.55 10.86
CA GLY A 89 13.59 9.40 12.03
C GLY A 89 12.90 8.84 13.29
N GLU A 90 11.77 8.17 13.13
CA GLU A 90 11.01 7.57 14.23
C GLU A 90 11.58 6.20 14.66
N SER A 91 12.38 5.56 13.81
CA SER A 91 12.90 4.20 14.04
C SER A 91 13.82 4.06 15.25
N GLN A 92 14.31 5.16 15.82
CA GLN A 92 15.31 5.16 16.90
C GLN A 92 16.54 4.26 16.59
N GLY A 93 16.89 4.15 15.30
CA GLY A 93 18.03 3.39 14.78
C GLY A 93 17.67 2.05 14.14
N ALA A 94 16.52 1.46 14.45
CA ALA A 94 16.01 0.26 13.77
C ALA A 94 14.51 0.09 13.98
N PHE A 95 13.77 -0.20 12.91
CA PHE A 95 12.37 -0.58 13.02
C PHE A 95 12.22 -1.89 13.82
N THR A 96 11.25 -1.92 14.72
CA THR A 96 11.01 -3.09 15.60
C THR A 96 9.65 -3.75 15.40
N GLY A 97 8.83 -3.22 14.49
CA GLY A 97 7.42 -3.58 14.35
C GLY A 97 6.57 -2.99 15.46
N GLY A 98 5.28 -3.29 15.44
CA GLY A 98 4.30 -2.67 16.30
C GLY A 98 4.01 -1.21 15.93
N PRO A 99 3.11 -0.55 16.67
CA PRO A 99 2.55 0.76 16.30
C PRO A 99 3.49 1.94 16.57
N ASP A 100 4.74 1.69 16.96
CA ASP A 100 5.71 2.73 17.34
C ASP A 100 6.27 3.48 16.12
N ASN A 101 6.16 2.88 14.92
CA ASN A 101 6.61 3.44 13.66
C ASN A 101 5.54 3.24 12.58
N PRO A 102 4.39 3.93 12.70
CA PRO A 102 3.29 3.79 11.75
C PRO A 102 3.68 4.36 10.38
N VAL A 103 2.83 4.14 9.37
CA VAL A 103 3.04 4.77 8.07
C VAL A 103 2.92 6.30 8.16
N GLU A 104 3.71 6.99 7.35
CA GLU A 104 3.64 8.45 7.23
C GLU A 104 2.22 8.88 6.88
N TRP A 105 1.71 9.92 7.53
CA TRP A 105 0.31 10.36 7.40
C TRP A 105 -0.11 10.76 5.97
N PHE A 106 0.85 11.08 5.09
CA PHE A 106 0.61 11.38 3.68
C PHE A 106 0.61 10.13 2.79
N SER A 107 1.01 8.97 3.32
CA SER A 107 1.06 7.71 2.58
C SER A 107 -0.35 7.32 2.16
N SER A 108 -0.54 7.10 0.86
CA SER A 108 -1.86 6.77 0.33
C SER A 108 -2.29 5.38 0.80
N ASP A 109 -3.54 5.29 1.23
CA ASP A 109 -4.16 4.07 1.74
C ASP A 109 -4.89 3.25 0.65
N GLY A 110 -5.19 2.02 0.99
CA GLY A 110 -6.14 1.17 0.29
C GLY A 110 -7.43 0.95 1.07
N PRO A 111 -8.19 -0.12 0.73
CA PRO A 111 -8.05 -0.89 -0.51
C PRO A 111 -8.50 -0.08 -1.72
N ARG A 112 -7.93 -0.34 -2.90
CA ARG A 112 -8.38 0.31 -4.14
C ARG A 112 -9.49 -0.50 -4.81
N ARG A 113 -10.66 0.11 -5.02
CA ARG A 113 -11.74 -0.49 -5.81
C ARG A 113 -11.48 -0.38 -7.31
N ILE A 114 -11.64 -1.50 -8.02
CA ILE A 114 -11.38 -1.64 -9.45
C ILE A 114 -12.64 -2.15 -10.14
N TYR A 115 -13.17 -1.36 -11.09
CA TYR A 115 -14.40 -1.69 -11.82
C TYR A 115 -14.18 -2.37 -13.16
N PHE A 116 -12.99 -2.22 -13.75
CA PHE A 116 -12.66 -2.75 -15.07
C PHE A 116 -11.35 -3.54 -15.00
N ASP A 117 -11.32 -4.68 -15.68
CA ASP A 117 -10.09 -5.42 -15.93
C ASP A 117 -9.30 -4.83 -17.12
N PRO A 118 -8.02 -5.20 -17.34
CA PRO A 118 -7.17 -4.62 -18.38
C PRO A 118 -7.74 -4.53 -19.81
N PRO A 119 -8.65 -5.43 -20.27
CA PRO A 119 -9.32 -5.24 -21.57
C PRO A 119 -10.54 -4.29 -21.52
N GLY A 120 -10.77 -3.57 -20.43
CA GLY A 120 -11.95 -2.72 -20.23
C GLY A 120 -13.22 -3.49 -19.88
N VAL A 121 -13.12 -4.79 -19.58
CA VAL A 121 -14.27 -5.64 -19.21
C VAL A 121 -14.70 -5.28 -17.79
N PRO A 122 -15.99 -4.96 -17.56
CA PRO A 122 -16.50 -4.71 -16.22
C PRO A 122 -16.33 -5.94 -15.33
N VAL A 123 -15.77 -5.74 -14.12
CA VAL A 123 -15.62 -6.79 -13.09
C VAL A 123 -16.99 -7.25 -12.58
N THR A 124 -17.93 -6.32 -12.43
CA THR A 124 -19.33 -6.61 -12.06
C THR A 124 -20.25 -5.89 -13.04
N PRO A 125 -20.57 -6.49 -14.20
CA PRO A 125 -21.42 -5.86 -15.21
C PRO A 125 -22.73 -5.35 -14.62
N GLY A 126 -23.06 -4.08 -14.89
CA GLY A 126 -24.28 -3.43 -14.38
C GLY A 126 -24.18 -2.89 -12.95
N ASN A 127 -23.12 -3.21 -12.18
CA ASN A 127 -22.92 -2.65 -10.85
C ASN A 127 -21.59 -1.89 -10.76
N PHE A 128 -21.69 -0.57 -10.78
CA PHE A 128 -20.56 0.37 -10.67
C PHE A 128 -20.67 1.28 -9.45
N GLY A 129 -21.51 0.89 -8.48
CA GLY A 129 -21.62 1.52 -7.17
C GLY A 129 -20.70 0.86 -6.14
N SER A 130 -20.80 1.29 -4.89
CA SER A 130 -19.92 0.84 -3.79
C SER A 130 -19.92 -0.67 -3.51
N SER A 131 -20.91 -1.42 -3.99
CA SER A 131 -20.95 -2.89 -3.87
C SER A 131 -20.38 -3.62 -5.10
N GLY A 132 -20.13 -2.91 -6.19
CA GLY A 132 -19.59 -3.46 -7.43
C GLY A 132 -18.06 -3.43 -7.50
N GLY A 133 -17.53 -4.03 -8.57
CA GLY A 133 -16.10 -4.12 -8.79
C GLY A 133 -15.41 -5.09 -7.82
N LYS A 134 -14.09 -5.04 -7.78
CA LYS A 134 -13.27 -5.79 -6.80
C LYS A 134 -12.41 -4.85 -5.98
N LEU A 135 -12.27 -5.16 -4.70
CA LEU A 135 -11.28 -4.52 -3.85
C LEU A 135 -9.91 -5.14 -4.11
N ARG A 136 -8.91 -4.28 -4.32
CA ARG A 136 -7.53 -4.67 -4.48
C ARG A 136 -6.76 -4.22 -3.23
N ALA A 137 -6.25 -5.20 -2.50
CA ALA A 137 -5.36 -4.98 -1.38
C ALA A 137 -4.06 -4.35 -1.89
N LYS A 138 -3.86 -3.09 -1.49
CA LYS A 138 -2.68 -2.25 -1.67
C LYS A 138 -2.64 -1.30 -0.45
N PRO A 139 -1.47 -0.82 -0.01
CA PRO A 139 -0.14 -1.17 -0.51
C PRO A 139 0.23 -2.64 -0.23
N ASP A 140 1.30 -3.15 -0.82
CA ASP A 140 1.73 -4.53 -0.54
C ASP A 140 2.60 -4.61 0.71
N LEU A 141 3.36 -3.56 0.98
CA LEU A 141 4.36 -3.44 2.04
C LEU A 141 4.72 -1.96 2.23
N ALA A 142 5.50 -1.66 3.25
CA ALA A 142 6.08 -0.35 3.52
C ALA A 142 7.61 -0.37 3.46
N ALA A 143 8.22 0.79 3.25
CA ALA A 143 9.67 0.96 3.28
C ALA A 143 10.06 2.31 3.85
N ALA A 144 11.33 2.42 4.24
CA ALA A 144 11.88 3.63 4.84
C ALA A 144 11.86 4.81 3.85
N ASP A 145 11.35 5.95 4.30
CA ASP A 145 11.66 7.26 3.75
C ASP A 145 12.41 8.10 4.80
N GLY A 146 12.55 9.42 4.58
CA GLY A 146 13.42 10.25 5.42
C GLY A 146 14.90 9.89 5.25
N VAL A 147 15.26 9.38 4.09
CA VAL A 147 16.57 8.78 3.77
C VAL A 147 17.49 9.76 3.06
N SER A 148 18.80 9.61 3.30
CA SER A 148 19.85 10.42 2.66
C SER A 148 20.67 9.59 1.67
N THR A 149 21.19 10.24 0.64
CA THR A 149 22.13 9.63 -0.33
C THR A 149 23.52 10.23 -0.19
N SER A 150 24.55 9.51 -0.64
CA SER A 150 25.92 10.01 -0.76
C SER A 150 26.13 10.90 -2.00
N THR A 151 25.13 11.02 -2.87
CA THR A 151 25.18 11.89 -4.05
C THR A 151 25.23 13.36 -3.62
N PRO A 152 26.28 14.13 -4.00
CA PRO A 152 26.40 15.53 -3.63
C PRO A 152 25.22 16.38 -4.11
N GLY A 153 24.80 17.35 -3.29
CA GLY A 153 23.73 18.30 -3.63
C GLY A 153 22.32 17.82 -3.29
N PHE A 154 22.16 16.62 -2.74
CA PHE A 154 20.88 16.12 -2.25
C PHE A 154 20.82 16.16 -0.72
N SER A 155 19.66 16.55 -0.20
CA SER A 155 19.29 16.44 1.22
C SER A 155 18.51 15.15 1.47
N THR A 156 18.16 14.91 2.72
CA THR A 156 17.17 13.90 3.11
C THR A 156 15.88 14.04 2.29
N PHE A 157 15.36 12.92 1.80
CA PHE A 157 14.20 12.85 0.92
C PHE A 157 13.08 12.02 1.55
N TYR A 158 11.89 12.63 1.63
CA TYR A 158 10.68 12.05 2.20
C TYR A 158 9.65 11.75 1.12
N GLY A 159 8.74 10.83 1.42
CA GLY A 159 7.65 10.43 0.56
C GLY A 159 7.72 8.97 0.14
N THR A 160 6.60 8.46 -0.34
CA THR A 160 6.51 7.15 -1.01
C THR A 160 7.46 7.05 -2.21
N SER A 161 7.81 8.18 -2.83
CA SER A 161 8.86 8.30 -3.85
C SER A 161 10.27 7.95 -3.35
N ALA A 162 10.56 8.11 -2.05
CA ALA A 162 11.82 7.71 -1.41
C ALA A 162 11.75 6.26 -0.90
N ALA A 163 10.57 5.85 -0.39
CA ALA A 163 10.31 4.49 0.06
C ALA A 163 10.36 3.46 -1.09
N ALA A 164 9.78 3.77 -2.25
CA ALA A 164 9.78 2.89 -3.41
C ALA A 164 11.19 2.45 -3.88
N PRO A 165 12.17 3.35 -4.11
CA PRO A 165 13.53 2.94 -4.44
C PRO A 165 14.25 2.24 -3.27
N HIS A 166 13.90 2.52 -2.01
CA HIS A 166 14.40 1.73 -0.88
C HIS A 166 13.94 0.27 -0.95
N ALA A 167 12.63 0.03 -1.15
CA ALA A 167 12.11 -1.32 -1.35
C ALA A 167 12.74 -2.00 -2.57
N ALA A 168 12.95 -1.26 -3.67
CA ALA A 168 13.60 -1.79 -4.87
C ALA A 168 15.07 -2.17 -4.62
N ALA A 169 15.82 -1.39 -3.84
CA ALA A 169 17.18 -1.72 -3.45
C ALA A 169 17.23 -3.00 -2.61
N ILE A 170 16.31 -3.16 -1.65
CA ILE A 170 16.20 -4.39 -0.85
C ILE A 170 15.88 -5.59 -1.74
N ALA A 171 14.93 -5.45 -2.67
CA ALA A 171 14.63 -6.49 -3.66
C ALA A 171 15.86 -6.85 -4.51
N GLY A 172 16.64 -5.85 -4.91
CA GLY A 172 17.92 -6.02 -5.61
C GLY A 172 18.94 -6.84 -4.80
N LEU A 173 19.09 -6.56 -3.50
CA LEU A 173 19.98 -7.31 -2.61
C LEU A 173 19.51 -8.77 -2.44
N VAL A 174 18.20 -9.00 -2.34
CA VAL A 174 17.63 -10.36 -2.30
C VAL A 174 17.95 -11.11 -3.60
N LEU A 175 17.80 -10.47 -4.76
CA LEU A 175 18.14 -11.05 -6.07
C LEU A 175 19.64 -11.28 -6.24
N GLU A 176 20.48 -10.37 -5.77
CA GLU A 176 21.94 -10.53 -5.81
C GLU A 176 22.36 -11.79 -5.04
N ARG A 177 21.80 -11.98 -3.85
CA ARG A 177 22.07 -13.16 -3.02
C ARG A 177 21.48 -14.45 -3.60
N TYR A 178 20.30 -14.36 -4.23
CA TYR A 178 19.59 -15.49 -4.81
C TYR A 178 19.14 -15.22 -6.26
N PRO A 179 20.06 -15.27 -7.24
CA PRO A 179 19.78 -14.88 -8.62
C PRO A 179 18.75 -15.75 -9.35
N THR A 180 18.39 -16.90 -8.78
CA THR A 180 17.38 -17.83 -9.33
C THR A 180 15.95 -17.49 -8.89
N LEU A 181 15.76 -16.56 -7.95
CA LEU A 181 14.42 -16.14 -7.55
C LEU A 181 13.78 -15.30 -8.66
N ASN A 182 12.50 -15.55 -8.92
CA ASN A 182 11.71 -14.70 -9.79
C ASN A 182 11.08 -13.52 -9.01
N PRO A 183 10.53 -12.49 -9.69
CA PRO A 183 9.94 -11.32 -9.02
C PRO A 183 8.84 -11.66 -8.02
N TYR A 184 8.04 -12.70 -8.28
CA TYR A 184 7.00 -13.15 -7.34
C TYR A 184 7.62 -13.69 -6.05
N GLN A 185 8.66 -14.51 -6.14
CA GLN A 185 9.35 -15.07 -4.96
C GLN A 185 10.05 -13.98 -4.15
N VAL A 186 10.68 -12.99 -4.79
CA VAL A 186 11.28 -11.84 -4.10
C VAL A 186 10.21 -11.06 -3.32
N ARG A 187 9.08 -10.76 -3.96
CA ARG A 187 7.95 -10.10 -3.29
C ARG A 187 7.44 -10.90 -2.10
N VAL A 188 7.30 -12.23 -2.24
CA VAL A 188 6.87 -13.10 -1.14
C VAL A 188 7.90 -13.09 0.00
N ALA A 189 9.20 -13.13 -0.30
CA ALA A 189 10.25 -13.06 0.71
C ALA A 189 10.16 -11.76 1.52
N MET A 190 10.03 -10.61 0.84
CA MET A 190 9.90 -9.30 1.48
C MET A 190 8.64 -9.19 2.34
N ARG A 191 7.48 -9.66 1.83
CA ARG A 191 6.20 -9.64 2.54
C ARG A 191 6.19 -10.59 3.75
N ALA A 192 6.74 -11.79 3.60
CA ALA A 192 6.72 -12.81 4.65
C ALA A 192 7.63 -12.47 5.84
N THR A 193 8.56 -11.53 5.67
CA THR A 193 9.48 -11.08 6.72
C THR A 193 9.27 -9.63 7.12
N ALA A 194 8.27 -8.95 6.57
CA ALA A 194 7.95 -7.60 6.96
C ALA A 194 7.59 -7.56 8.46
N LEU A 195 7.98 -6.47 9.11
CA LEU A 195 7.56 -6.16 10.46
C LEU A 195 6.20 -5.46 10.36
N ASP A 196 5.18 -6.09 10.89
CA ASP A 196 3.86 -5.50 11.02
C ASP A 196 3.93 -4.25 11.91
N ILE A 197 3.43 -3.12 11.41
CA ILE A 197 3.53 -1.78 12.05
C ILE A 197 2.18 -1.09 12.24
N GLU A 198 1.10 -1.72 11.80
CA GLU A 198 -0.26 -1.18 11.89
C GLU A 198 -1.17 -2.20 12.61
N ALA A 199 -2.41 -2.35 12.16
CA ALA A 199 -3.31 -3.39 12.63
C ALA A 199 -2.75 -4.77 12.28
N ALA A 200 -2.85 -5.72 13.22
CA ALA A 200 -2.26 -7.04 13.08
C ALA A 200 -2.64 -7.75 11.75
N GLY A 201 -1.64 -8.14 10.96
CA GLY A 201 -1.79 -8.81 9.67
C GLY A 201 -1.76 -7.87 8.47
N ASP A 202 -2.24 -8.35 7.31
CA ASP A 202 -2.32 -7.51 6.12
C ASP A 202 -3.36 -6.40 6.32
N ASP A 203 -2.92 -5.15 6.30
CA ASP A 203 -3.76 -3.97 6.49
C ASP A 203 -3.79 -3.07 5.24
N ARG A 204 -4.63 -2.03 5.31
CA ARG A 204 -4.91 -1.14 4.18
C ARG A 204 -3.89 0.01 4.03
N ASP A 205 -3.13 0.30 5.06
CA ASP A 205 -2.24 1.46 5.19
C ASP A 205 -0.78 1.05 4.96
N SER A 206 -0.33 -0.09 5.52
CA SER A 206 1.04 -0.61 5.40
C SER A 206 1.17 -1.90 4.58
N GLY A 207 0.06 -2.57 4.25
CA GLY A 207 0.08 -3.88 3.62
C GLY A 207 0.55 -4.93 4.61
N THR A 208 1.66 -5.61 4.36
CA THR A 208 2.26 -6.58 5.32
C THR A 208 3.16 -5.94 6.38
N GLY A 209 3.32 -4.62 6.35
CA GLY A 209 4.25 -3.88 7.21
C GLY A 209 5.55 -3.48 6.52
N ILE A 210 6.48 -2.94 7.32
CA ILE A 210 7.78 -2.46 6.82
C ILE A 210 8.75 -3.59 6.55
N ILE A 211 9.44 -3.55 5.41
CA ILE A 211 10.39 -4.60 5.03
C ILE A 211 11.53 -4.70 6.06
N ASP A 212 11.75 -5.89 6.64
CA ASP A 212 13.02 -6.25 7.31
C ASP A 212 14.01 -6.80 6.26
N PRO A 213 15.02 -6.01 5.85
CA PRO A 213 15.96 -6.45 4.82
C PRO A 213 16.83 -7.62 5.28
N VAL A 214 17.16 -7.70 6.58
CA VAL A 214 18.02 -8.76 7.12
C VAL A 214 17.28 -10.09 7.11
N ALA A 215 16.01 -10.08 7.53
CA ALA A 215 15.18 -11.28 7.49
C ALA A 215 14.86 -11.69 6.04
N ALA A 216 14.54 -10.74 5.14
CA ALA A 216 14.29 -11.04 3.73
C ALA A 216 15.50 -11.71 3.05
N LEU A 217 16.72 -11.24 3.33
CA LEU A 217 17.97 -11.83 2.83
C LEU A 217 18.25 -13.24 3.36
N GLN A 218 17.62 -13.64 4.46
CA GLN A 218 17.76 -15.00 5.00
C GLN A 218 16.80 -15.99 4.35
N LEU A 219 15.82 -15.49 3.57
CA LEU A 219 14.71 -16.26 3.04
C LEU A 219 14.98 -16.65 1.56
N GLY A 220 15.81 -17.67 1.39
CA GLY A 220 16.25 -18.17 0.08
C GLY A 220 15.34 -19.20 -0.60
N PRO A 221 15.81 -19.83 -1.70
CA PRO A 221 15.01 -20.76 -2.52
C PRO A 221 14.39 -21.95 -1.78
N SER A 222 14.99 -22.39 -0.67
CA SER A 222 14.48 -23.51 0.14
C SER A 222 13.14 -23.21 0.79
N PHE A 223 12.83 -21.94 1.05
CA PHE A 223 11.51 -21.53 1.54
C PHE A 223 10.40 -21.79 0.52
N PHE A 224 10.73 -21.72 -0.77
CA PHE A 224 9.80 -21.93 -1.88
C PHE A 224 9.76 -23.39 -2.35
N SER A 225 10.58 -24.26 -1.74
CA SER A 225 10.62 -25.67 -2.09
C SER A 225 9.50 -26.40 -1.36
N VAL A 226 8.56 -26.97 -2.13
CA VAL A 226 7.53 -27.85 -1.55
C VAL A 226 8.22 -29.10 -1.02
N ARG A 227 8.26 -29.27 0.31
CA ARG A 227 8.66 -30.54 0.89
C ARG A 227 7.48 -31.50 0.71
N ALA A 228 7.57 -32.39 -0.30
CA ALA A 228 6.66 -33.51 -0.40
C ALA A 228 6.79 -34.35 0.88
N LEU A 229 5.81 -34.24 1.77
CA LEU A 229 5.66 -35.20 2.85
C LEU A 229 5.20 -36.52 2.20
N PRO A 230 5.85 -37.67 2.50
CA PRO A 230 5.37 -38.95 2.01
C PRO A 230 3.98 -39.21 2.63
N HIS A 231 2.94 -39.11 1.81
CA HIS A 231 1.59 -39.50 2.21
C HIS A 231 1.24 -40.81 1.50
N ALA A 232 0.98 -41.84 2.29
CA ALA A 232 0.36 -43.07 1.82
C ALA A 232 -1.08 -42.76 1.41
N GLY A 233 -1.31 -42.50 0.12
CA GLY A 233 -2.63 -42.45 -0.51
C GLY A 233 -3.30 -41.08 -0.58
N GLY A 234 -3.47 -40.56 -1.81
CA GLY A 234 -4.52 -39.60 -2.16
C GLY A 234 -4.16 -38.11 -2.12
N LEU A 235 -4.21 -37.46 -3.31
CA LEU A 235 -4.26 -36.03 -3.61
C LEU A 235 -3.70 -35.05 -2.55
N ALA A 236 -2.45 -34.63 -2.77
CA ALA A 236 -1.86 -33.49 -2.07
C ALA A 236 -2.42 -32.17 -2.64
N VAL A 237 -3.22 -31.45 -1.84
CA VAL A 237 -3.48 -30.02 -2.06
C VAL A 237 -2.18 -29.28 -1.74
N ILE A 238 -1.54 -28.71 -2.76
CA ILE A 238 -0.33 -27.90 -2.60
C ILE A 238 -0.75 -26.52 -2.07
N ALA A 239 -0.90 -26.39 -0.76
CA ALA A 239 -0.78 -25.09 -0.12
C ALA A 239 0.71 -24.74 -0.09
N LEU A 240 1.07 -23.56 -0.61
CA LEU A 240 2.40 -22.98 -0.43
C LEU A 240 2.57 -22.71 1.07
N GLY A 241 3.02 -23.72 1.82
CA GLY A 241 3.21 -23.63 3.26
C GLY A 241 4.36 -22.68 3.55
N ILE A 242 4.02 -21.47 3.99
CA ILE A 242 4.94 -20.51 4.62
C ILE A 242 5.58 -21.25 5.79
N ALA A 243 6.79 -21.77 5.60
CA ALA A 243 7.53 -22.42 6.67
C ALA A 243 8.08 -21.34 7.60
N PHE A 244 7.36 -21.02 8.67
CA PHE A 244 7.91 -20.21 9.76
C PHE A 244 9.11 -20.95 10.37
N SER A 245 10.32 -20.47 10.09
CA SER A 245 11.53 -20.97 10.71
C SER A 245 11.61 -20.47 12.16
N ALA A 246 11.05 -21.24 13.09
CA ALA A 246 11.05 -20.98 14.54
C ALA A 246 12.44 -21.10 15.21
N ARG A 247 13.55 -20.85 14.49
CA ARG A 247 14.91 -21.05 15.03
C ARG A 247 15.43 -19.91 15.90
N ARG A 248 14.77 -18.74 15.94
CA ARG A 248 15.24 -17.59 16.73
C ARG A 248 14.55 -17.40 18.10
N MET A 249 13.39 -18.03 18.34
CA MET A 249 12.62 -17.81 19.58
C MET A 249 13.02 -18.74 20.75
N LEU A 250 13.72 -19.85 20.49
CA LEU A 250 14.06 -20.85 21.52
C LEU A 250 15.35 -20.56 22.32
N ARG A 251 16.17 -19.56 21.94
CA ARG A 251 17.40 -19.23 22.69
C ARG A 251 17.20 -18.26 23.87
N ARG A 252 16.02 -17.65 24.02
CA ARG A 252 15.71 -16.76 25.16
C ARG A 252 14.98 -17.43 26.33
N ILE A 253 14.47 -18.65 26.16
CA ILE A 253 13.72 -19.37 27.21
C ILE A 253 14.60 -20.36 27.98
N GLN A 254 15.69 -20.87 27.40
CA GLN A 254 16.59 -21.82 28.08
C GLN A 254 17.69 -21.19 28.95
N GLY A 255 17.77 -19.85 29.02
CA GLY A 255 18.81 -19.14 29.78
C GLY A 255 18.43 -18.70 31.20
N ARG A 256 17.23 -19.03 31.71
CA ARG A 256 16.74 -18.51 33.00
C ARG A 256 16.41 -19.56 34.07
N THR A 257 16.79 -20.82 33.88
CA THR A 257 16.60 -21.86 34.89
C THR A 257 17.85 -22.69 35.09
N GLN A 258 18.95 -22.08 35.54
CA GLN A 258 19.99 -22.71 36.38
C GLN A 258 20.86 -21.62 37.04
N SER A 259 20.60 -21.28 38.30
CA SER A 259 21.59 -21.04 39.37
C SER A 259 20.92 -20.48 40.64
N SER A 260 21.10 -21.23 41.73
CA SER A 260 20.90 -20.90 43.17
C SER A 260 19.55 -20.34 43.62
#